data_AF-A0A957SKL0-F1
#
_entry.id   AF-A0A957SKL0-F1
#
_cell.length_a   1.000
_cell.length_b   1.000
_cell.length_c   1.000
_cell.angle_alpha   90.00
_cell.angle_beta   90.00
_cell.angle_gamma   90.00
#
_symmetry.space_group_name_H-M   'P 1'
#
loop_
_entity.id
_entity.type
_entity.pdbx_description
1 polymer ?
#
loop_
_entity_poly.entity_id
_entity_poly.type
_entity_poly.pdbx_seq_one_letter_code
_entity_poly.pdbx_strand_id
1 'polypeptide(L)'
;MSLSLFTQTAPKATEATVGLEPVYNVLISMALLTAPGLDRDQEPWLVAAAGRLSAEQRHHNRLVFEALGAALLPTKEYSSFATYADALTAQNPSVLRERIDVDLLSQIDAPLQAEATQLLRDPAAMQQLIVNHLRTLWKT
;
A
#
# COMPACT_ATOMS: atom_id res chain seq x y z
N MET A 1 -47.25 -34.59 -3.63
CA MET A 1 -46.41 -33.38 -3.49
C MET A 1 -44.99 -33.86 -3.25
N SER A 2 -44.15 -33.86 -4.29
CA SER A 2 -42.74 -34.27 -4.20
C SER A 2 -41.87 -33.02 -4.27
N LEU A 3 -41.04 -32.80 -3.26
CA LEU A 3 -40.00 -31.77 -3.26
C LEU A 3 -38.80 -32.29 -4.04
N SER A 4 -38.47 -31.60 -5.14
CA SER A 4 -37.22 -31.82 -5.87
C SER A 4 -36.04 -31.27 -5.07
N LEU A 5 -35.07 -32.13 -4.78
CA LEU A 5 -33.78 -31.78 -4.20
C LEU A 5 -32.97 -30.99 -5.24
N PHE A 6 -32.47 -29.81 -4.88
CA PHE A 6 -31.45 -29.12 -5.65
C PHE A 6 -30.17 -29.96 -5.64
N THR A 7 -29.74 -30.46 -6.80
CA THR A 7 -28.39 -31.01 -6.96
C THR A 7 -27.40 -29.85 -7.00
N GLN A 8 -26.70 -29.62 -5.90
CA GLN A 8 -25.55 -28.73 -5.88
C GLN A 8 -24.41 -29.36 -6.70
N THR A 9 -24.15 -28.82 -7.89
CA THR A 9 -22.89 -29.10 -8.60
C THR A 9 -21.73 -28.65 -7.72
N ALA A 10 -20.83 -29.58 -7.38
CA ALA A 10 -19.59 -29.27 -6.69
C ALA A 10 -18.81 -28.20 -7.49
N PRO A 11 -18.27 -27.15 -6.84
CA PRO A 11 -17.50 -26.14 -7.54
C PRO A 11 -16.28 -26.80 -8.19
N LYS A 12 -16.11 -26.55 -9.50
CA LYS A 12 -14.93 -26.97 -10.24
C LYS A 12 -13.73 -26.26 -9.59
N ALA A 13 -12.80 -27.03 -9.01
CA ALA A 13 -11.60 -26.47 -8.41
C ALA A 13 -10.78 -25.78 -9.49
N THR A 14 -10.84 -24.45 -9.52
CA THR A 14 -9.95 -23.63 -10.32
C THR A 14 -8.57 -23.72 -9.69
N GLU A 15 -7.58 -24.20 -10.43
CA GLU A 15 -6.18 -24.07 -10.04
C GLU A 15 -5.83 -22.57 -10.05
N ALA A 16 -5.96 -21.93 -8.90
CA ALA A 16 -5.50 -20.56 -8.71
C ALA A 16 -3.97 -20.59 -8.57
N THR A 17 -3.26 -20.17 -9.60
CA THR A 17 -1.82 -19.95 -9.51
C THR A 17 -1.59 -18.66 -8.72
N VAL A 18 -1.24 -18.78 -7.44
CA VAL A 18 -0.83 -17.65 -6.62
C VAL A 18 0.61 -17.29 -7.00
N GLY A 19 0.77 -16.22 -7.77
CA GLY A 19 2.07 -15.60 -8.00
C GLY A 19 2.56 -14.93 -6.72
N LEU A 20 3.82 -15.13 -6.34
CA LEU A 20 4.34 -14.63 -5.06
C LEU A 20 4.62 -13.13 -5.03
N GLU A 21 4.41 -12.39 -6.14
CA GLU A 21 4.76 -10.98 -6.37
C GLU A 21 5.15 -10.22 -5.07
N PRO A 22 6.41 -10.38 -4.63
CA PRO A 22 6.73 -10.20 -3.21
C PRO A 22 6.59 -8.74 -2.81
N VAL A 23 6.78 -7.82 -3.76
CA VAL A 23 6.64 -6.39 -3.53
C VAL A 23 5.18 -5.98 -3.43
N TYR A 24 4.32 -6.40 -4.36
CA TYR A 24 2.90 -6.03 -4.34
C TYR A 24 2.22 -6.54 -3.07
N ASN A 25 2.50 -7.78 -2.68
CA ASN A 25 1.98 -8.35 -1.44
C ASN A 25 2.37 -7.52 -0.21
N VAL A 26 3.62 -7.08 -0.13
CA VAL A 26 4.12 -6.24 0.97
C VAL A 26 3.47 -4.85 0.94
N LEU A 27 3.45 -4.19 -0.22
CA LEU A 27 2.88 -2.85 -0.36
C LEU A 27 1.38 -2.82 -0.04
N ILE A 28 0.62 -3.80 -0.54
CA ILE A 28 -0.82 -3.92 -0.25
C ILE A 28 -1.01 -4.16 1.25
N SER A 29 -0.26 -5.09 1.85
CA SER A 29 -0.37 -5.37 3.29
C SER A 29 -0.09 -4.11 4.13
N MET A 30 0.93 -3.33 3.77
CA MET A 30 1.23 -2.06 4.46
C MET A 30 0.15 -0.99 4.23
N ALA A 31 -0.41 -0.89 3.03
CA ALA A 31 -1.50 0.04 2.74
C ALA A 31 -2.75 -0.26 3.60
N LEU A 32 -3.10 -1.54 3.77
CA LEU A 32 -4.27 -1.97 4.55
C LEU A 32 -4.18 -1.56 6.04
N LEU A 33 -2.97 -1.36 6.58
CA LEU A 33 -2.78 -0.96 7.99
C LEU A 33 -3.50 0.34 8.32
N THR A 34 -3.65 1.25 7.36
CA THR A 34 -4.35 2.53 7.57
C THR A 34 -5.41 2.84 6.52
N ALA A 35 -5.69 1.91 5.61
CA ALA A 35 -6.68 2.13 4.55
C ALA A 35 -8.05 2.57 5.12
N PRO A 36 -8.65 3.63 4.55
CA PRO A 36 -9.98 4.10 4.94
C PRO A 36 -11.06 3.13 4.44
N GLY A 37 -12.20 3.09 5.12
CA GLY A 37 -13.38 2.34 4.67
C GLY A 37 -13.31 0.82 4.85
N LEU A 38 -12.22 0.27 5.40
CA LEU A 38 -12.18 -1.13 5.82
C LEU A 38 -13.06 -1.35 7.04
N ASP A 39 -13.94 -2.34 6.97
CA ASP A 39 -14.66 -2.86 8.13
C ASP A 39 -13.67 -3.62 9.02
N ARG A 40 -13.13 -2.90 10.00
CA ARG A 40 -12.11 -3.40 10.94
C ARG A 40 -12.66 -4.50 11.85
N ASP A 41 -13.97 -4.55 12.05
CA ASP A 41 -14.61 -5.52 12.96
C ASP A 41 -14.58 -6.95 12.38
N GLN A 42 -14.48 -7.08 11.06
CA GLN A 42 -14.36 -8.37 10.35
C GLN A 42 -12.91 -8.85 10.22
N GLU A 43 -11.91 -8.01 10.52
CA GLU A 43 -10.48 -8.31 10.32
C GLU A 43 -9.65 -8.13 11.62
N PRO A 44 -9.85 -8.97 12.66
CA PRO A 44 -9.20 -8.79 13.97
C PRO A 44 -7.66 -8.79 13.89
N TRP A 45 -7.09 -9.58 12.99
CA TRP A 45 -5.63 -9.62 12.77
C TRP A 45 -5.11 -8.28 12.25
N LEU A 46 -5.89 -7.59 11.41
CA LEU A 46 -5.53 -6.29 10.84
C LEU A 46 -5.63 -5.18 11.89
N VAL A 47 -6.63 -5.24 12.78
CA VAL A 47 -6.73 -4.35 13.94
C VAL A 47 -5.51 -4.52 14.85
N ALA A 48 -5.14 -5.76 15.15
CA ALA A 48 -3.96 -6.03 15.97
C ALA A 48 -2.66 -5.53 15.31
N ALA A 49 -2.51 -5.73 13.99
CA ALA A 49 -1.36 -5.23 13.24
C ALA A 49 -1.30 -3.70 13.22
N ALA A 50 -2.40 -3.03 12.88
CA ALA A 50 -2.51 -1.56 12.85
C ALA A 50 -2.34 -0.93 14.26
N GLY A 51 -2.71 -1.66 15.31
CA GLY A 51 -2.53 -1.26 16.70
C GLY A 51 -1.06 -1.20 17.16
N ARG A 52 -0.14 -1.84 16.43
CA ARG A 52 1.31 -1.78 16.72
C ARG A 52 1.98 -0.50 16.22
N LEU A 53 1.33 0.23 15.32
CA LEU A 53 1.87 1.47 14.76
C LEU A 53 1.79 2.59 15.80
N SER A 54 2.89 3.31 15.98
CA SER A 54 2.89 4.60 16.67
C SER A 54 1.99 5.60 15.92
N ALA A 55 1.62 6.71 16.58
CA ALA A 55 0.85 7.77 15.92
C ALA A 55 1.60 8.34 14.70
N GLU A 56 2.92 8.51 14.81
CA GLU A 56 3.78 8.95 13.71
C GLU A 56 3.82 7.93 12.57
N GLN A 57 4.02 6.63 12.87
CA GLN A 57 4.01 5.58 11.85
C GLN A 57 2.66 5.49 11.14
N ARG A 58 1.54 5.64 11.88
CA ARG A 58 0.20 5.67 11.31
C ARG A 58 0.04 6.86 10.37
N HIS A 59 0.48 8.05 10.78
CA HIS A 59 0.43 9.26 9.96
C HIS A 59 1.25 9.10 8.68
N HIS A 60 2.51 8.69 8.78
CA HIS A 60 3.36 8.45 7.61
C HIS A 60 2.83 7.34 6.71
N ASN A 61 2.19 6.30 7.26
CA ASN A 61 1.58 5.24 6.45
C ASN A 61 0.42 5.79 5.61
N ARG A 62 -0.44 6.60 6.21
CA ARG A 62 -1.51 7.30 5.48
C ARG A 62 -0.92 8.19 4.40
N LEU A 63 0.06 9.03 4.73
CA LEU A 63 0.69 9.93 3.77
C LEU A 63 1.31 9.16 2.59
N VAL A 64 2.06 8.10 2.85
CA VAL A 64 2.75 7.30 1.82
C VAL A 64 1.76 6.55 0.92
N PHE A 65 0.71 5.95 1.47
CA PHE A 65 -0.18 5.08 0.69
C PHE A 65 -1.43 5.79 0.15
N GLU A 66 -2.00 6.77 0.86
CA GLU A 66 -3.16 7.54 0.39
C GLU A 66 -2.74 8.67 -0.56
N ALA A 67 -1.65 9.39 -0.25
CA ALA A 67 -1.23 10.56 -1.03
C ALA A 67 -0.16 10.25 -2.08
N LEU A 68 0.78 9.35 -1.77
CA LEU A 68 1.96 9.08 -2.61
C LEU A 68 1.94 7.69 -3.26
N GLY A 69 0.85 6.94 -3.13
CA GLY A 69 0.76 5.52 -3.48
C GLY A 69 1.10 5.22 -4.95
N ALA A 70 0.76 6.12 -5.87
CA ALA A 70 1.08 5.97 -7.30
C ALA A 70 2.59 5.90 -7.58
N ALA A 71 3.41 6.60 -6.79
CA ALA A 71 4.87 6.55 -6.92
C ALA A 71 5.46 5.20 -6.50
N LEU A 72 4.74 4.43 -5.68
CA LEU A 72 5.19 3.13 -5.16
C LEU A 72 5.01 2.00 -6.15
N LEU A 73 4.21 2.17 -7.21
CA LEU A 73 3.95 1.10 -8.17
C LEU A 73 5.26 0.61 -8.81
N PRO A 74 5.64 -0.67 -8.60
CA PRO A 74 6.83 -1.24 -9.22
C PRO A 74 6.73 -1.17 -10.75
N THR A 75 7.77 -0.65 -11.41
CA THR A 75 7.80 -0.58 -12.88
C THR A 75 8.37 -1.82 -13.55
N LYS A 76 8.80 -2.79 -12.74
CA LYS A 76 9.32 -4.08 -13.13
C LYS A 76 9.18 -5.04 -11.96
N GLU A 77 9.39 -6.32 -12.22
CA GLU A 77 9.45 -7.33 -11.18
C GLU A 77 10.73 -7.18 -10.34
N TYR A 78 10.59 -7.42 -9.05
CA TYR A 78 11.69 -7.50 -8.10
C TYR A 78 11.60 -8.82 -7.34
N SER A 79 12.75 -9.46 -7.13
CA SER A 79 12.84 -10.74 -6.42
C SER A 79 12.60 -10.62 -4.92
N SER A 80 12.69 -9.41 -4.35
CA SER A 80 12.44 -9.15 -2.94
C SER A 80 12.04 -7.70 -2.69
N PHE A 81 11.40 -7.46 -1.54
CA PHE A 81 11.11 -6.09 -1.08
C PHE A 81 12.39 -5.27 -0.84
N ALA A 82 13.47 -5.89 -0.34
CA ALA A 82 14.73 -5.19 -0.10
C ALA A 82 15.31 -4.62 -1.40
N THR A 83 15.36 -5.43 -2.46
CA THR A 83 15.82 -5.00 -3.78
C THR A 83 14.94 -3.89 -4.36
N TYR A 84 13.64 -3.94 -4.14
CA TYR A 84 12.71 -2.87 -4.52
C TYR A 84 12.98 -1.57 -3.75
N ALA A 85 13.17 -1.64 -2.43
CA ALA A 85 13.46 -0.47 -1.61
C ALA A 85 14.82 0.16 -1.96
N ASP A 86 15.83 -0.64 -2.32
CA ASP A 86 17.10 -0.15 -2.86
C ASP A 86 16.92 0.54 -4.22
N ALA A 87 16.11 -0.05 -5.10
CA ALA A 87 15.80 0.55 -6.40
C ALA A 87 15.03 1.88 -6.27
N LEU A 88 14.08 1.98 -5.34
CA LEU A 88 13.40 3.23 -5.02
C LEU A 88 14.39 4.30 -4.56
N THR A 89 15.41 3.94 -3.78
CA THR A 89 16.43 4.87 -3.28
C THR A 89 17.35 5.34 -4.39
N ALA A 90 17.72 4.45 -5.32
CA ALA A 90 18.58 4.77 -6.44
C ALA A 90 17.88 5.57 -7.55
N GLN A 91 16.55 5.64 -7.53
CA GLN A 91 15.78 6.34 -8.54
C GLN A 91 15.99 7.86 -8.45
N ASN A 92 15.91 8.56 -9.59
CA ASN A 92 15.86 10.02 -9.58
C ASN A 92 14.58 10.49 -8.85
N PRO A 93 14.69 11.31 -7.79
CA PRO A 93 13.54 11.76 -7.02
C PRO A 93 12.47 12.49 -7.84
N SER A 94 12.88 13.24 -8.88
CA SER A 94 11.95 13.94 -9.77
C SER A 94 11.07 12.98 -10.57
N VAL A 95 11.62 11.82 -10.96
CA VAL A 95 10.86 10.79 -11.68
C VAL A 95 9.81 10.15 -10.77
N LEU A 96 10.09 9.99 -9.47
CA LEU A 96 9.08 9.53 -8.52
C LEU A 96 7.96 10.56 -8.35
N ARG A 97 8.31 11.84 -8.30
CA ARG A 97 7.32 12.94 -8.22
C ARG A 97 6.39 12.96 -9.43
N GLU A 98 6.91 12.73 -10.63
CA GLU A 98 6.12 12.74 -11.87
C GLU A 98 5.07 11.62 -11.94
N ARG A 99 5.17 10.59 -11.09
CA ARG A 99 4.17 9.51 -11.00
C ARG A 99 2.97 9.85 -10.11
N ILE A 100 3.02 10.98 -9.41
CA ILE A 100 1.97 11.35 -8.48
C ILE A 100 0.74 11.78 -9.26
N ASP A 101 -0.38 11.14 -8.95
CA ASP A 101 -1.68 11.45 -9.51
C ASP A 101 -2.28 12.64 -8.73
N VAL A 102 -2.29 13.82 -9.38
CA VAL A 102 -2.76 15.07 -8.77
C VAL A 102 -4.28 15.08 -8.58
N ASP A 103 -5.02 14.34 -9.42
CA ASP A 103 -6.47 14.24 -9.32
C ASP A 103 -6.85 13.34 -8.14
N LEU A 104 -6.10 12.23 -7.92
CA LEU A 104 -6.25 11.40 -6.73
C LEU A 104 -5.83 12.17 -5.46
N LEU A 105 -4.74 12.94 -5.53
CA LEU A 105 -4.27 13.76 -4.42
C LEU A 105 -5.28 14.85 -4.01
N SER A 106 -6.15 15.29 -4.92
CA SER A 106 -7.20 16.27 -4.61
C SER A 106 -8.40 15.66 -3.88
N GLN A 107 -8.47 14.33 -3.79
CA GLN A 107 -9.58 13.60 -3.16
C GLN A 107 -9.27 13.15 -1.72
N ILE A 108 -8.02 13.29 -1.26
CA ILE A 108 -7.62 12.92 0.10
C ILE A 108 -7.88 14.04 1.11
N ASP A 109 -7.84 13.72 2.40
CA ASP A 109 -8.04 14.68 3.49
C ASP A 109 -7.09 15.89 3.37
N ALA A 110 -7.64 17.10 3.55
CA ALA A 110 -6.92 18.35 3.34
C ALA A 110 -5.57 18.48 4.08
N PRO A 111 -5.40 18.00 5.35
CA PRO A 111 -4.09 18.03 6.01
C PRO A 111 -3.05 17.16 5.31
N LEU A 112 -3.41 15.93 4.89
CA LEU A 112 -2.50 15.04 4.17
C LEU A 112 -2.19 15.59 2.78
N GLN A 113 -3.18 16.19 2.10
CA GLN A 113 -2.98 16.86 0.81
C GLN A 113 -1.95 17.99 0.92
N ALA A 114 -2.06 18.84 1.95
CA ALA A 114 -1.15 19.96 2.16
C ALA A 114 0.29 19.48 2.40
N GLU A 115 0.46 18.47 3.24
CA GLU A 115 1.76 17.88 3.55
C GLU A 115 2.40 17.20 2.33
N ALA A 116 1.62 16.40 1.59
CA ALA A 116 2.07 15.80 0.35
C ALA A 116 2.47 16.88 -0.67
N THR A 117 1.66 17.93 -0.85
CA THR A 117 1.98 19.06 -1.74
C THR A 117 3.28 19.75 -1.34
N GLN A 118 3.57 19.88 -0.04
CA GLN A 118 4.84 20.40 0.44
C GLN A 118 6.00 19.47 0.08
N LEU A 119 5.85 18.16 0.27
CA LEU A 119 6.86 17.17 -0.12
C LEU A 119 7.13 17.16 -1.62
N LEU A 120 6.12 17.37 -2.48
CA LEU A 120 6.32 17.45 -3.94
C LEU A 120 7.22 18.61 -4.38
N ARG A 121 7.43 19.62 -3.52
CA ARG A 121 8.36 20.73 -3.77
C ARG A 121 9.82 20.35 -3.46
N ASP A 122 10.03 19.31 -2.65
CA ASP A 122 11.33 18.71 -2.37
C ASP A 122 11.28 17.21 -2.66
N PRO A 123 11.48 16.81 -3.93
CA PRO A 123 11.38 15.42 -4.34
C PRO A 123 12.36 14.50 -3.58
N ALA A 124 13.53 15.02 -3.19
CA ALA A 124 14.51 14.26 -2.43
C ALA A 124 14.01 13.96 -1.01
N ALA A 125 13.45 14.95 -0.32
CA ALA A 125 12.81 14.72 0.98
C ALA A 125 11.62 13.75 0.87
N MET A 126 10.81 13.87 -0.18
CA MET A 126 9.70 12.94 -0.46
C MET A 126 10.19 11.50 -0.60
N GLN A 127 11.21 11.26 -1.44
CA GLN A 127 11.79 9.93 -1.63
C GLN A 127 12.36 9.37 -0.32
N GLN A 128 13.10 10.20 0.45
CA GLN A 128 13.66 9.79 1.73
C GLN A 128 12.58 9.37 2.72
N LEU A 129 11.49 10.15 2.82
CA LEU A 129 10.35 9.81 3.67
C LEU A 129 9.73 8.47 3.25
N ILE A 130 9.43 8.29 1.96
CA ILE A 130 8.87 7.04 1.42
C ILE A 130 9.77 5.85 1.78
N VAL A 131 11.06 5.92 1.41
CA VAL A 131 12.00 4.81 1.59
C VAL A 131 12.21 4.49 3.07
N ASN A 132 12.42 5.51 3.91
CA ASN A 132 12.66 5.31 5.33
C ASN A 132 11.44 4.70 6.02
N HIS A 133 10.23 5.18 5.69
CA HIS A 133 8.99 4.65 6.24
C HIS A 133 8.78 3.18 5.85
N LEU A 134 8.89 2.87 4.57
CA LEU A 134 8.77 1.51 4.04
C LEU A 134 9.76 0.53 4.70
N ARG A 135 11.03 0.94 4.83
CA ARG A 135 12.07 0.12 5.50
C ARG A 135 11.82 -0.05 6.99
N THR A 136 11.22 0.93 7.64
CA THR A 136 10.89 0.87 9.08
C THR A 136 9.75 -0.11 9.32
N LEU A 137 8.66 0.00 8.56
CA LEU A 137 7.53 -0.92 8.68
C LEU A 137 7.91 -2.36 8.36
N TRP A 138 8.81 -2.59 7.40
CA TRP A 138 9.27 -3.94 7.06
C TRP A 138 10.03 -4.66 8.19
N LYS A 139 10.61 -3.88 9.13
CA LYS A 139 11.38 -4.42 10.26
C LYS A 139 10.56 -4.60 11.53
N THR A 140 9.30 -4.14 11.54
CA THR A 140 8.41 -4.13 12.72
C THR A 140 7.55 -5.39 12.76
#